data_AF-A0A3D1BBZ0-F1
#
_entry.id   AF-A0A3D1BBZ0-F1
#
_cell.length_a   1.000
_cell.length_b   1.000
_cell.length_c   1.000
_cell.angle_alpha   90.00
_cell.angle_beta   90.00
_cell.angle_gamma   90.00
#
_symmetry.space_group_name_H-M   'P 1'
#
loop_
_entity.id
_entity.type
_entity.pdbx_description
1 polymer ?
#
loop_
_entity_poly.entity_id
_entity_poly.type
_entity_poly.pdbx_seq_one_letter_code
_entity_poly.pdbx_strand_id
1 'polypeptide(L)'
;MTKSRSSRSRSKRRSGASRPWLGWIIKLSIVALVLLAGVAVYLDAVVQEKFSGKRWTIPATVYARPLELFVGQKLDKDDFLTEVDALGYRREKSVSGPGTVSVASNAVEMHTRGFRFYEGAEESQRIRVRFSGDFVAGLARMDGGELPVARLEPLVVGGLYPAHNEDRILIKL
;
A
#
# COMPACT_ATOMS: atom_id res chain seq x y z
N MET A 1 -56.49 40.87 -81.46
CA MET A 1 -56.92 40.59 -80.06
C MET A 1 -56.61 39.14 -79.73
N THR A 2 -55.59 38.90 -78.89
CA THR A 2 -55.67 38.21 -77.57
C THR A 2 -55.70 36.68 -77.65
N LYS A 3 -54.89 35.87 -76.95
CA LYS A 3 -53.98 36.08 -75.82
C LYS A 3 -52.99 34.89 -75.77
N SER A 4 -51.75 35.19 -75.39
CA SER A 4 -50.72 34.25 -74.91
C SER A 4 -51.12 33.60 -73.57
N ARG A 5 -50.67 32.35 -73.34
CA ARG A 5 -50.19 31.81 -72.04
C ARG A 5 -49.75 30.35 -72.21
N SER A 6 -48.46 30.07 -72.16
CA SER A 6 -47.64 29.81 -70.96
C SER A 6 -47.47 28.31 -70.72
N SER A 7 -46.29 27.82 -71.08
CA SER A 7 -45.79 26.48 -70.80
C SER A 7 -45.52 26.32 -69.30
N ARG A 8 -46.35 25.55 -68.60
CA ARG A 8 -46.08 25.20 -67.20
C ARG A 8 -45.30 23.89 -67.15
N SER A 9 -43.99 24.02 -66.90
CA SER A 9 -43.10 22.87 -66.72
C SER A 9 -43.58 22.00 -65.57
N ARG A 10 -43.67 20.69 -65.80
CA ARG A 10 -43.82 19.69 -64.73
C ARG A 10 -42.58 19.77 -63.85
N SER A 11 -42.76 20.30 -62.64
CA SER A 11 -41.78 20.13 -61.56
C SER A 11 -41.62 18.62 -61.31
N LYS A 12 -40.50 18.05 -61.79
CA LYS A 12 -40.01 16.77 -61.30
C LYS A 12 -39.74 16.96 -59.81
N ARG A 13 -40.63 16.45 -58.96
CA ARG A 13 -40.27 16.08 -57.59
C ARG A 13 -39.01 15.22 -57.70
N ARG A 14 -37.87 15.79 -57.32
CA ARG A 14 -36.66 15.01 -57.05
C ARG A 14 -37.05 14.11 -55.88
N SER A 15 -37.50 12.90 -56.18
CA SER A 15 -37.49 11.83 -55.20
C SER A 15 -36.04 11.71 -54.79
N GLY A 16 -35.74 12.19 -53.57
CA GLY A 16 -34.46 11.95 -52.94
C GLY A 16 -34.22 10.46 -53.06
N ALA A 17 -33.19 10.07 -53.79
CA ALA A 17 -32.79 8.68 -53.90
C ALA A 17 -32.45 8.24 -52.48
N SER A 18 -33.43 7.66 -51.80
CA SER A 18 -33.25 6.98 -50.53
C SER A 18 -32.40 5.77 -50.86
N ARG A 19 -31.07 5.95 -50.80
CA ARG A 19 -30.11 4.88 -51.01
C ARG A 19 -30.44 3.80 -49.98
N PRO A 20 -31.07 2.67 -50.38
CA PRO A 20 -31.61 1.70 -49.43
C PRO A 20 -30.50 1.06 -48.59
N TRP A 21 -29.26 1.11 -49.09
CA TRP A 21 -28.05 0.68 -48.40
C TRP A 21 -27.73 1.47 -47.12
N LEU A 22 -28.07 2.77 -47.06
CA LEU A 22 -27.85 3.56 -45.84
C LEU A 22 -28.75 3.08 -44.69
N GLY A 23 -29.99 2.65 -45.00
CA GLY A 23 -30.88 2.02 -44.03
C GLY A 23 -30.35 0.69 -43.51
N TRP A 24 -29.68 -0.10 -44.36
CA TRP A 24 -29.01 -1.33 -43.96
C TRP A 24 -27.78 -1.07 -43.08
N ILE A 25 -26.97 -0.06 -43.40
CA ILE A 25 -25.82 0.34 -42.58
C ILE A 25 -26.27 0.78 -41.18
N ILE A 26 -27.35 1.58 -41.09
CA ILE A 26 -27.90 2.01 -39.79
C ILE A 26 -28.38 0.80 -38.99
N LYS A 27 -29.12 -0.14 -39.61
CA LYS A 27 -29.57 -1.37 -38.95
C LYS A 27 -28.40 -2.22 -38.46
N LEU A 28 -27.37 -2.42 -39.28
CA LEU A 28 -26.16 -3.16 -38.89
C LEU A 28 -25.39 -2.46 -37.77
N SER A 29 -25.30 -1.13 -37.80
CA SER A 29 -24.68 -0.33 -36.75
C SER A 29 -25.41 -0.48 -35.42
N ILE A 30 -26.74 -0.46 -35.43
CA ILE A 30 -27.55 -0.69 -34.22
C ILE A 30 -27.30 -2.11 -33.67
N VAL A 31 -27.26 -3.13 -34.54
CA VAL A 31 -26.96 -4.51 -34.11
C VAL A 31 -25.56 -4.59 -33.50
N ALA A 32 -24.55 -3.98 -34.14
CA ALA A 32 -23.19 -3.94 -33.62
C ALA A 32 -23.10 -3.21 -32.26
N LEU A 33 -23.82 -2.10 -32.10
CA LEU A 33 -23.91 -1.36 -30.84
C LEU A 33 -24.46 -2.22 -29.70
N VAL A 34 -25.54 -2.96 -29.96
CA VAL A 34 -26.17 -3.85 -28.97
C VAL A 34 -25.21 -4.98 -28.56
N LEU A 35 -24.50 -5.57 -29.53
CA LEU A 35 -23.49 -6.60 -29.24
C LEU A 35 -22.34 -6.04 -28.39
N LEU A 36 -21.85 -4.85 -28.72
CA LEU A 36 -20.76 -4.19 -27.99
C LEU A 36 -21.19 -3.85 -26.56
N ALA A 37 -22.41 -3.34 -26.38
CA ALA A 37 -22.99 -3.09 -25.05
C ALA A 37 -23.09 -4.39 -24.24
N GLY A 38 -23.51 -5.50 -24.84
CA GLY A 38 -23.54 -6.81 -24.19
C GLY A 38 -22.16 -7.29 -23.73
N VAL A 39 -21.13 -7.14 -24.59
CA VAL A 39 -19.74 -7.45 -24.22
C VAL A 39 -19.24 -6.54 -23.11
N ALA A 40 -19.56 -5.25 -23.15
CA ALA A 40 -19.17 -4.30 -22.12
C ALA A 40 -19.76 -4.67 -20.74
N VAL A 41 -21.05 -5.04 -20.69
CA VAL A 41 -21.71 -5.50 -19.45
C VAL A 41 -21.09 -6.81 -18.95
N TYR A 42 -20.77 -7.74 -19.83
CA TYR A 42 -20.08 -8.98 -19.45
C TYR A 42 -18.69 -8.70 -18.86
N LEU A 43 -17.89 -7.84 -19.52
CA LEU A 43 -16.57 -7.45 -19.04
C LEU A 43 -16.66 -6.71 -17.70
N ASP A 44 -17.66 -5.84 -17.53
CA ASP A 44 -17.92 -5.16 -16.26
C ASP A 44 -18.21 -6.16 -15.14
N ALA A 45 -19.06 -7.17 -15.38
CA ALA A 45 -19.34 -8.22 -14.41
C ALA A 45 -18.08 -9.03 -14.05
N VAL A 46 -17.25 -9.40 -15.05
CA VAL A 46 -15.98 -10.12 -14.82
C VAL A 46 -14.99 -9.27 -14.02
N VAL A 47 -14.88 -7.98 -14.35
CA VAL A 47 -14.05 -7.04 -13.59
C VAL A 47 -14.59 -6.93 -12.18
N GLN A 48 -15.89 -6.73 -11.99
CA GLN A 48 -16.47 -6.61 -10.67
C GLN A 48 -16.26 -7.88 -9.84
N GLU A 49 -16.37 -9.08 -10.42
CA GLU A 49 -16.05 -10.34 -9.73
C GLU A 49 -14.57 -10.40 -9.30
N LYS A 50 -13.64 -10.09 -10.21
CA LYS A 50 -12.20 -10.12 -9.94
C LYS A 50 -11.75 -9.02 -8.96
N PHE A 51 -12.45 -7.89 -8.91
CA PHE A 51 -12.07 -6.71 -8.12
C PHE A 51 -12.92 -6.47 -6.87
N SER A 52 -14.06 -7.14 -6.69
CA SER A 52 -14.92 -7.01 -5.49
C SER A 52 -14.52 -7.96 -4.34
N GLY A 53 -13.78 -9.03 -4.62
CA GLY A 53 -13.30 -9.98 -3.62
C GLY A 53 -12.00 -9.57 -2.89
N LYS A 54 -11.47 -10.48 -2.05
CA LYS A 54 -10.12 -10.37 -1.47
C LYS A 54 -9.08 -10.43 -2.59
N ARG A 55 -8.73 -9.27 -3.16
CA ARG A 55 -7.85 -9.13 -4.34
C ARG A 55 -6.49 -9.79 -4.20
N TRP A 56 -6.02 -10.01 -2.97
CA TRP A 56 -4.75 -10.65 -2.66
C TRP A 56 -4.88 -11.49 -1.39
N THR A 57 -4.33 -12.70 -1.42
CA THR A 57 -4.09 -13.47 -0.20
C THR A 57 -2.87 -12.85 0.46
N ILE A 58 -3.09 -12.07 1.52
CA ILE A 58 -2.01 -11.44 2.26
C ILE A 58 -1.17 -12.58 2.88
N PRO A 59 0.14 -12.66 2.60
CA PRO A 59 0.99 -13.66 3.22
C PRO A 59 1.03 -13.42 4.73
N ALA A 60 1.14 -14.49 5.51
CA ALA A 60 1.35 -14.34 6.94
C ALA A 60 2.83 -14.01 7.17
N THR A 61 3.13 -12.86 7.79
CA THR A 61 4.50 -12.52 8.19
C THR A 61 4.84 -13.20 9.52
N VAL A 62 5.95 -13.93 9.55
CA VAL A 62 6.51 -14.55 10.74
C VAL A 62 7.53 -13.61 11.34
N TYR A 63 7.28 -13.21 12.59
CA TYR A 63 8.16 -12.36 13.39
C TYR A 63 8.90 -13.19 14.44
N ALA A 64 10.11 -12.77 14.79
CA ALA A 64 10.87 -13.32 15.91
C ALA A 64 10.34 -12.81 17.26
N ARG A 65 10.97 -13.24 18.37
CA ARG A 65 10.69 -12.65 19.68
C ARG A 65 11.04 -11.15 19.65
N PRO A 66 10.17 -10.26 20.16
CA PRO A 66 10.57 -8.87 20.37
C PRO A 66 11.64 -8.81 21.48
N LEU A 67 12.59 -7.90 21.33
CA LEU A 67 13.56 -7.64 22.39
C LEU A 67 12.92 -6.71 23.41
N GLU A 68 12.74 -7.21 24.63
CA GLU A 68 12.32 -6.41 25.78
C GLU A 68 13.54 -6.00 26.59
N LEU A 69 13.62 -4.71 26.87
CA LEU A 69 14.67 -4.07 27.67
C LEU A 69 14.11 -3.69 29.02
N PHE A 70 14.85 -4.02 30.08
CA PHE A 70 14.55 -3.59 31.44
C PHE A 70 15.84 -3.51 32.26
N VAL A 71 15.81 -2.73 33.34
CA VAL A 71 16.98 -2.55 34.20
C VAL A 71 17.32 -3.86 34.93
N GLY A 72 18.60 -4.22 34.95
CA GLY A 72 19.11 -5.48 35.52
C GLY A 72 19.12 -6.66 34.55
N GLN A 73 18.64 -6.47 33.31
CA GLN A 73 18.75 -7.48 32.26
C GLN A 73 20.23 -7.77 31.95
N LYS A 74 20.59 -9.04 31.89
CA LYS A 74 21.91 -9.50 31.41
C LYS A 74 21.96 -9.37 29.89
N LEU A 75 22.44 -8.22 29.42
CA LEU A 75 22.60 -7.84 28.03
C LEU A 75 23.67 -6.76 28.00
N ASP A 76 24.80 -7.06 27.36
CA ASP A 76 25.85 -6.07 27.18
C ASP A 76 25.53 -5.15 25.99
N LYS A 77 26.33 -4.09 25.86
CA LYS A 77 26.13 -3.08 24.82
C LYS A 77 26.34 -3.63 23.41
N ASP A 78 27.32 -4.50 23.22
CA ASP A 78 27.71 -4.97 21.89
C ASP A 78 26.71 -6.01 21.36
N ASP A 79 26.21 -6.88 22.24
CA ASP A 79 25.07 -7.76 21.97
C ASP A 79 23.81 -6.94 21.63
N PHE A 80 23.53 -5.89 22.39
CA PHE A 80 22.41 -5.01 22.09
C PHE A 80 22.55 -4.34 20.71
N LEU A 81 23.75 -3.86 20.37
CA LEU A 81 24.01 -3.26 19.06
C LEU A 81 23.84 -4.28 17.93
N THR A 82 24.18 -5.55 18.17
CA THR A 82 23.96 -6.63 17.20
C THR A 82 22.48 -6.84 16.90
N GLU A 83 21.63 -6.84 17.93
CA GLU A 83 20.17 -6.93 17.76
C GLU A 83 19.60 -5.71 17.02
N VAL A 84 20.07 -4.51 17.37
CA VAL A 84 19.64 -3.25 16.73
C VAL A 84 20.07 -3.18 15.26
N ASP A 85 21.27 -3.66 14.94
CA ASP A 85 21.76 -3.77 13.57
C ASP A 85 20.95 -4.80 12.76
N ALA A 86 20.58 -5.94 13.38
CA ALA A 86 19.72 -6.94 12.75
C ALA A 86 18.34 -6.38 12.40
N LEU A 87 17.80 -5.47 13.23
CA LEU A 87 16.58 -4.70 12.96
C LEU A 87 16.77 -3.57 11.93
N GLY A 88 17.97 -3.41 11.37
CA GLY A 88 18.27 -2.43 10.32
C GLY A 88 18.20 -0.98 10.81
N TYR A 89 18.52 -0.71 12.07
CA TYR A 89 18.67 0.66 12.56
C TYR A 89 19.91 1.31 11.95
N ARG A 90 19.82 2.61 11.65
CA ARG A 90 20.95 3.37 11.10
C ARG A 90 21.72 4.07 12.20
N ARG A 91 23.03 3.88 12.22
CA ARG A 91 23.95 4.57 13.14
C ARG A 91 24.20 6.00 12.66
N GLU A 92 23.80 6.98 13.45
CA GLU A 92 23.94 8.41 13.19
C GLU A 92 24.62 9.10 14.39
N LYS A 93 25.21 10.29 14.18
CA LYS A 93 25.83 11.07 15.27
C LYS A 93 24.78 11.52 16.30
N SER A 94 23.59 11.84 15.82
CA SER A 94 22.44 12.23 16.64
C SER A 94 21.18 11.53 16.14
N VAL A 95 20.27 11.24 17.07
CA VAL A 95 19.03 10.53 16.77
C VAL A 95 18.02 11.50 16.16
N SER A 96 17.90 11.47 14.82
CA SER A 96 17.11 12.44 14.05
C SER A 96 15.64 12.00 13.84
N GLY A 97 15.40 10.70 13.69
CA GLY A 97 14.08 10.15 13.37
C GLY A 97 13.96 8.64 13.65
N PRO A 98 12.78 8.03 13.47
CA PRO A 98 12.54 6.63 13.78
C PRO A 98 13.49 5.68 13.03
N GLY A 99 13.97 4.64 13.70
CA GLY A 99 14.93 3.68 13.11
C GLY A 99 16.37 4.20 13.06
N THR A 100 16.72 5.18 13.89
CA THR A 100 18.09 5.70 14.03
C THR A 100 18.62 5.46 15.44
N VAL A 101 19.93 5.26 15.54
CA VAL A 101 20.65 4.99 16.79
C VAL A 101 21.93 5.83 16.84
N SER A 102 22.25 6.38 18.00
CA SER A 102 23.53 7.01 18.32
C SER A 102 24.21 6.26 19.45
N VAL A 103 25.50 5.99 19.29
CA VAL A 103 26.27 5.14 20.20
C VAL A 103 27.27 6.01 20.95
N ALA A 104 27.15 6.03 22.27
CA ALA A 104 28.12 6.61 23.19
C ALA A 104 28.93 5.51 23.90
N SER A 105 29.84 5.90 24.81
CA SER A 105 30.74 4.95 25.48
C SER A 105 30.00 3.87 26.27
N ASN A 106 29.04 4.25 27.12
CA ASN A 106 28.26 3.34 27.98
C ASN A 106 26.75 3.46 27.77
N ALA A 107 26.32 4.17 26.73
CA ALA A 107 24.92 4.43 26.48
C ALA A 107 24.62 4.37 24.99
N VAL A 108 23.42 3.93 24.66
CA VAL A 108 22.89 3.91 23.31
C VAL A 108 21.60 4.70 23.33
N GLU A 109 21.53 5.71 22.46
CA GLU A 109 20.32 6.49 22.24
C GLU A 109 19.68 6.01 20.95
N MET A 110 18.36 5.79 20.95
CA MET A 110 17.67 5.37 19.74
C MET A 110 16.27 5.97 19.67
N HIS A 111 15.75 6.00 18.45
CA HIS A 111 14.35 6.29 18.19
C HIS A 111 13.68 5.04 17.66
N THR A 112 12.84 4.43 18.49
CA THR A 112 12.10 3.23 18.09
C THR A 112 11.14 3.55 16.96
N ARG A 113 10.84 2.58 16.09
CA ARG A 113 9.89 2.79 14.98
C ARG A 113 8.43 2.81 15.42
N GLY A 114 8.15 2.32 16.63
CA GLY A 114 6.82 1.91 17.04
C GLY A 114 6.41 0.64 16.31
N PHE A 115 5.53 -0.15 16.93
CA PHE A 115 5.06 -1.40 16.35
C PHE A 115 3.67 -1.73 16.85
N ARG A 116 2.88 -2.40 16.02
CA ARG A 116 1.55 -2.89 16.41
C ARG A 116 1.69 -4.30 16.95
N PHE A 117 1.80 -4.43 18.28
CA PHE A 117 1.75 -5.70 18.97
C PHE A 117 0.32 -6.21 19.09
N TYR A 118 0.16 -7.47 19.51
CA TYR A 118 -1.14 -8.09 19.74
C TYR A 118 -1.90 -7.46 20.93
N GLU A 119 -1.17 -6.92 21.91
CA GLU A 119 -1.70 -6.20 23.07
C GLU A 119 -2.14 -4.77 22.75
N GLY A 120 -1.50 -4.14 21.76
CA GLY A 120 -1.70 -2.73 21.47
C GLY A 120 -0.63 -2.17 20.54
N ALA A 121 -0.86 -0.94 20.07
CA ALA A 121 0.14 -0.20 19.32
C ALA A 121 1.10 0.51 20.29
N GLU A 122 2.39 0.27 20.12
CA GLU A 122 3.43 1.08 20.74
C GLU A 122 3.85 2.17 19.77
N GLU A 123 3.83 3.41 20.25
CA GLU A 123 4.25 4.57 19.46
C GLU A 123 5.77 4.66 19.35
N SER A 124 6.22 5.32 18.28
CA SER A 124 7.60 5.71 18.08
C SER A 124 8.07 6.61 19.22
N GLN A 125 9.14 6.23 19.92
CA GLN A 125 9.66 7.01 21.04
C GLN A 125 11.18 7.01 21.08
N ARG A 126 11.75 8.07 21.66
CA ARG A 126 13.20 8.20 21.84
C ARG A 126 13.61 7.70 23.21
N ILE A 127 14.48 6.72 23.24
CA ILE A 127 14.95 6.08 24.48
C ILE A 127 16.47 6.12 24.59
N ARG A 128 16.96 6.10 25.83
CA ARG A 128 18.36 5.92 26.20
C ARG A 128 18.48 4.64 27.00
N VAL A 129 19.34 3.75 26.52
CA VAL A 129 19.73 2.54 27.23
C VAL A 129 21.14 2.77 27.74
N ARG A 130 21.34 2.64 29.05
CA ARG A 130 22.65 2.72 29.70
C ARG A 130 23.09 1.33 30.10
N PHE A 131 24.37 1.04 29.90
CA PHE A 131 24.98 -0.25 30.19
C PHE A 131 26.03 -0.11 31.28
N SER A 132 26.16 -1.14 32.11
CA SER A 132 27.23 -1.28 33.10
C SER A 132 27.72 -2.73 33.09
N GLY A 133 28.93 -2.94 32.57
CA GLY A 133 29.43 -4.29 32.27
C GLY A 133 28.47 -5.02 31.34
N ASP A 134 28.03 -6.20 31.78
CA ASP A 134 27.19 -7.10 30.98
C ASP A 134 25.68 -6.90 31.22
N PHE A 135 25.29 -5.75 31.78
CA PHE A 135 23.93 -5.49 32.20
C PHE A 135 23.39 -4.13 31.72
N VAL A 136 22.08 -4.09 31.50
CA VAL A 136 21.32 -2.86 31.33
C VAL A 136 21.22 -2.17 32.70
N ALA A 137 21.89 -1.04 32.84
CA ALA A 137 21.98 -0.27 34.07
C ALA A 137 20.91 0.83 34.18
N GLY A 138 20.32 1.24 33.07
CA GLY A 138 19.29 2.27 33.08
C GLY A 138 18.53 2.35 31.76
N LEU A 139 17.25 2.64 31.88
CA LEU A 139 16.35 2.80 30.74
C LEU A 139 15.48 4.04 30.96
N ALA A 140 15.60 5.01 30.07
CA ALA A 140 14.89 6.28 30.20
C ALA A 140 14.45 6.79 28.83
N ARG A 141 13.34 7.51 28.81
CA ARG A 141 12.90 8.26 27.65
C ARG A 141 13.67 9.58 27.59
N MET A 142 13.90 10.09 26.38
CA MET A 142 14.59 11.37 26.17
C MET A 142 13.86 12.59 26.75
N ASP A 143 12.55 12.49 26.98
CA ASP A 143 11.73 13.54 27.60
C ASP A 143 11.85 13.59 29.14
N GLY A 144 12.66 12.70 29.73
CA GLY A 144 13.00 12.69 31.15
C GLY A 144 12.28 11.65 32.00
N GLY A 145 11.36 10.86 31.43
CA GLY A 145 10.71 9.76 32.16
C GLY A 145 11.58 8.51 32.25
N GLU A 146 11.70 7.90 33.42
CA GLU A 146 12.22 6.53 33.52
C GLU A 146 11.24 5.54 32.89
N LEU A 147 11.76 4.58 32.15
CA LEU A 147 10.98 3.55 31.48
C LEU A 147 11.23 2.22 32.21
N PRO A 148 10.21 1.59 32.81
CA PRO A 148 10.38 0.31 33.47
C PRO A 148 10.74 -0.79 32.47
N VAL A 149 10.11 -0.74 31.29
CA VAL A 149 10.34 -1.66 30.17
C VAL A 149 10.24 -0.88 28.86
N ALA A 150 11.08 -1.23 27.88
CA ALA A 150 10.95 -0.79 26.50
C ALA A 150 11.04 -2.01 25.59
N ARG A 151 10.13 -2.12 24.61
CA ARG A 151 10.10 -3.21 23.65
C ARG A 151 10.51 -2.69 22.28
N LEU A 152 11.40 -3.41 21.60
CA LEU A 152 11.75 -3.12 20.21
C LEU A 152 10.81 -3.87 19.26
N GLU A 153 10.70 -3.39 18.03
CA GLU A 153 10.01 -4.14 16.99
C GLU A 153 10.66 -5.52 16.79
N PRO A 154 9.86 -6.57 16.55
CA PRO A 154 10.41 -7.90 16.33
C PRO A 154 11.02 -8.01 14.92
N LEU A 155 12.09 -8.79 14.80
CA LEU A 155 12.73 -9.07 13.52
C LEU A 155 11.78 -9.87 12.62
N VAL A 156 11.68 -9.49 11.34
CA VAL A 156 10.95 -10.28 10.33
C VAL A 156 11.81 -11.48 9.94
N VAL A 157 11.32 -12.69 10.23
CA VAL A 157 11.98 -13.94 9.84
C VAL A 157 11.66 -14.29 8.38
N GLY A 158 10.40 -14.07 7.98
CA GLY A 158 9.96 -14.33 6.60
C GLY A 158 8.45 -14.36 6.46
N GLY A 159 7.97 -14.61 5.24
CA GLY A 159 6.55 -14.79 4.93
C GLY A 159 6.20 -16.26 4.72
N LEU A 160 5.01 -16.66 5.17
CA LEU A 160 4.34 -17.87 4.71
C LEU A 160 3.50 -17.50 3.50
N TYR A 161 3.98 -17.89 2.33
CA TYR A 161 3.34 -17.59 1.05
C TYR A 161 2.31 -18.68 0.69
N PRO A 162 1.08 -18.30 0.30
CA PRO A 162 0.17 -19.19 -0.43
C PRO A 162 0.80 -19.60 -1.77
N ALA A 163 0.24 -20.62 -2.43
CA ALA A 163 0.77 -21.28 -3.63
C ALA A 163 1.11 -20.40 -4.87
N HIS A 164 0.96 -19.09 -4.80
CA HIS A 164 1.35 -18.14 -5.83
C HIS A 164 2.45 -17.24 -5.27
N ASN A 165 3.68 -17.39 -5.80
CA ASN A 165 4.91 -16.72 -5.34
C ASN A 165 4.93 -15.20 -5.68
N GLU A 166 3.99 -14.43 -5.14
CA GLU A 166 3.99 -12.97 -5.26
C GLU A 166 4.09 -12.33 -3.87
N ASP A 167 5.06 -11.41 -3.70
CA ASP A 167 5.22 -10.62 -2.48
C ASP A 167 4.55 -9.24 -2.67
N ARG A 168 3.62 -8.89 -1.78
CA ARG A 168 2.81 -7.67 -1.88
C ARG A 168 2.59 -7.07 -0.49
N ILE A 169 3.03 -5.82 -0.30
CA ILE A 169 2.79 -5.02 0.92
C ILE A 169 1.71 -3.98 0.63
N LEU A 170 0.63 -3.97 1.42
CA LEU A 170 -0.46 -2.99 1.29
C LEU A 170 -0.02 -1.65 1.91
N ILE A 171 0.14 -0.63 1.08
CA ILE A 171 0.40 0.75 1.52
C ILE A 171 -0.87 1.56 1.31
N LYS A 172 -1.36 2.20 2.37
CA LYS A 172 -2.46 3.15 2.28
C LYS A 172 -1.91 4.50 1.83
N LEU A 173 -2.35 4.98 0.68
CA LEU A 173 -2.09 6.34 0.17
C LEU A 173 -2.97 7.36 0.89
#